data_AF-A0A2U1XWS1-F1
#
_entry.id   AF-A0A2U1XWS1-F1
#
_cell.length_a   1.000
_cell.length_b   1.000
_cell.length_c   1.000
_cell.angle_alpha   90.00
_cell.angle_beta   90.00
_cell.angle_gamma   90.00
#
_symmetry.space_group_name_H-M   'P 1'
#
loop_
_entity.id
_entity.type
_entity.pdbx_description
1 polymer ?
#
loop_
_entity_poly.entity_id
_entity_poly.type
_entity_poly.pdbx_seq_one_letter_code
_entity_poly.pdbx_strand_id
1 'polypeptide(L)'
;MTAPEETASSPTPGRAVPCGARFRAAVLELAAARGAAVPMLVAAALLLAPKGGADPGLRDPEGEALLEVGETDASDGTIRKALAAALALAGPGARILPGEDVRRLEAAVETLGYRNKTLAHALQRLSFQPLDGRITQVRDAAQLFGFVNEWCFDEDQVRRRFRELAPVYHPDTGIVACRERMGQLIDARNLLVRHVRSVYGSGDWMAQRGGPSV
;
A
#
# COMPACT_ATOMS: atom_id res chain seq x y z
N MET A 1 42.51 39.29 37.55
CA MET A 1 41.44 39.52 38.56
C MET A 1 40.63 40.68 38.02
N THR A 2 39.37 40.59 37.63
CA THR A 2 38.33 39.58 37.87
C THR A 2 37.28 39.81 36.77
N ALA A 3 36.78 38.74 36.13
CA ALA A 3 35.68 38.81 35.17
C ALA A 3 34.34 39.04 35.91
N PRO A 4 33.36 39.77 35.34
CA PRO A 4 32.03 39.82 35.91
C PRO A 4 31.23 38.56 35.52
N GLU A 5 30.52 38.05 36.52
CA GLU A 5 29.71 36.83 36.53
C GLU A 5 28.64 36.80 35.43
N GLU A 6 28.61 35.70 34.69
CA GLU A 6 27.41 35.25 33.97
C GLU A 6 26.33 34.93 35.00
N THR A 7 25.30 35.78 35.06
CA THR A 7 24.06 35.52 35.78
C THR A 7 23.32 34.37 35.10
N ALA A 8 23.52 33.16 35.61
CA ALA A 8 22.67 32.01 35.32
C ALA A 8 21.25 32.31 35.80
N SER A 9 20.36 32.63 34.85
CA SER A 9 18.93 32.75 35.11
C SER A 9 18.35 31.37 35.42
N SER A 10 17.93 31.16 36.66
CA SER A 10 17.15 29.98 37.09
C SER A 10 15.88 29.82 36.24
N PRO A 11 15.53 28.61 35.76
CA PRO A 11 14.31 28.42 34.97
C PRO A 11 13.08 28.52 35.88
N THR A 12 12.18 29.46 35.55
CA THR A 12 10.81 29.51 36.06
C THR A 12 10.17 28.12 35.91
N PRO A 13 9.45 27.58 36.91
CA PRO A 13 8.88 26.23 36.80
C PRO A 13 7.89 26.20 35.64
N GLY A 14 8.32 25.60 34.52
CA GLY A 14 7.52 25.48 33.31
C GLY A 14 6.35 24.52 33.53
N ARG A 15 5.21 24.81 32.89
CA ARG A 15 4.08 23.88 32.84
C ARG A 15 4.50 22.58 32.17
N ALA A 16 4.07 21.45 32.73
CA ALA A 16 4.27 20.12 32.16
C ALA A 16 2.93 19.53 31.67
N VAL A 17 2.99 18.77 30.59
CA VAL A 17 1.84 18.10 29.96
C VAL A 17 2.02 16.58 30.04
N PRO A 18 1.01 15.83 30.52
CA PRO A 18 1.04 14.37 30.51
C PRO A 18 0.90 13.81 29.08
N CYS A 19 1.73 12.83 28.74
CA CYS A 19 1.81 12.21 27.43
C CYS A 19 2.47 10.82 27.50
N GLY A 20 2.49 10.08 26.39
CA GLY A 20 3.21 8.81 26.30
C GLY A 20 4.74 8.97 26.35
N ALA A 21 5.44 7.97 26.90
CA ALA A 21 6.90 8.01 27.07
C ALA A 21 7.66 8.05 25.73
N ARG A 22 7.26 7.24 24.75
CA ARG A 22 7.84 7.24 23.40
C ARG A 22 7.58 8.57 22.69
N PHE A 23 6.38 9.12 22.87
CA PHE A 23 6.04 10.44 22.33
C PHE A 23 6.95 11.54 22.89
N ARG A 24 7.15 11.58 24.21
CA ARG A 24 8.08 12.51 24.87
C ARG A 24 9.49 12.38 24.30
N ALA A 25 10.00 11.15 24.18
CA ALA A 25 11.33 10.90 23.62
C ALA A 25 11.46 11.46 22.20
N ALA A 26 10.48 11.19 21.33
CA ALA A 26 10.48 11.70 19.96
C ALA A 26 10.46 13.24 19.90
N VAL A 27 9.69 13.91 20.77
CA VAL A 27 9.69 15.39 20.84
C VAL A 27 11.03 15.93 21.29
N LEU A 28 11.68 15.30 22.28
CA LEU A 28 13.01 15.68 22.75
C LEU A 28 14.09 15.45 21.68
N GLU A 29 14.01 14.35 20.94
CA GLU A 29 14.89 14.08 19.80
C GLU A 29 14.70 15.12 18.68
N LEU A 30 13.45 15.47 18.36
CA LEU A 30 13.17 16.53 17.38
C LEU A 30 13.71 17.89 17.85
N ALA A 31 13.53 18.22 19.13
CA ALA A 31 14.08 19.42 19.75
C ALA A 31 15.60 19.48 19.61
N ALA A 32 16.28 18.40 19.98
CA ALA A 32 17.72 18.27 19.85
C ALA A 32 18.19 18.37 18.39
N ALA A 33 17.55 17.65 17.47
CA ALA A 33 17.87 17.65 16.05
C ALA A 33 17.70 19.03 15.39
N ARG A 34 16.79 19.87 15.93
CA ARG A 34 16.54 21.24 15.46
C ARG A 34 17.30 22.31 16.24
N GLY A 35 18.09 21.93 17.25
CA GLY A 35 18.78 22.87 18.14
C GLY A 35 17.83 23.82 18.86
N ALA A 36 16.60 23.37 19.17
CA ALA A 36 15.53 24.18 19.74
C ALA A 36 15.04 23.60 21.06
N ALA A 37 14.60 24.45 21.99
CA ALA A 37 13.94 24.01 23.22
C ALA A 37 12.49 23.58 22.96
N VAL A 38 11.96 22.65 23.75
CA VAL A 38 10.58 22.15 23.65
C VAL A 38 9.54 23.29 23.67
N PRO A 39 9.64 24.33 24.51
CA PRO A 39 8.68 25.45 24.47
C PRO A 39 8.64 26.18 23.13
N MET A 40 9.79 26.33 22.46
CA MET A 40 9.84 26.94 21.12
C MET A 40 9.17 26.04 20.07
N LEU A 41 9.38 24.73 20.16
CA LEU A 41 8.67 23.77 19.31
C LEU A 41 7.16 23.82 19.54
N VAL A 42 6.71 23.92 20.79
CA VAL A 42 5.28 24.02 21.14
C VAL A 42 4.68 25.29 20.52
N ALA A 43 5.34 26.45 20.70
CA ALA A 43 4.87 27.70 20.12
C ALA A 43 4.76 27.64 18.60
N ALA A 44 5.79 27.13 17.91
CA ALA A 44 5.78 26.96 16.46
C ALA A 44 4.72 25.94 15.99
N ALA A 45 4.58 24.82 16.72
CA ALA A 45 3.63 23.78 16.40
C ALA A 45 2.19 24.26 16.56
N LEU A 46 1.89 25.09 17.56
CA LEU A 46 0.56 25.65 17.77
C LEU A 46 0.12 26.59 16.64
N LEU A 47 1.06 27.30 16.00
CA LEU A 47 0.78 28.12 14.81
C LEU A 47 0.40 27.28 13.58
N LEU A 48 0.96 26.07 13.49
CA LEU A 48 0.78 25.15 12.36
C LEU A 48 -0.27 24.07 12.63
N ALA A 49 -0.82 24.01 13.85
CA ALA A 49 -1.61 22.89 14.31
C ALA A 49 -2.87 22.69 13.44
N PRO A 50 -3.02 21.54 12.75
CA PRO A 50 -4.22 21.27 11.98
C PRO A 50 -5.40 21.08 12.95
N LYS A 51 -6.55 21.71 12.65
CA LYS A 51 -7.77 21.64 13.48
C LYS A 51 -8.28 20.19 13.68
N GLY A 52 -7.86 19.24 12.86
CA GLY A 52 -8.28 17.84 12.89
C GLY A 52 -7.21 16.81 13.31
N GLY A 53 -6.08 17.24 13.87
CA GLY A 53 -5.03 16.31 14.30
C GLY A 53 -5.50 15.33 15.39
N ALA A 54 -5.11 14.05 15.27
CA ALA A 54 -5.34 13.05 16.31
C ALA A 54 -4.45 13.33 17.53
N ASP A 55 -5.02 13.20 18.73
CA ASP A 55 -4.25 13.30 19.97
C ASP A 55 -3.52 11.97 20.21
N PRO A 56 -2.18 11.95 20.34
CA PRO A 56 -1.43 10.73 20.67
C PRO A 56 -1.79 10.16 22.06
N GLY A 57 -2.47 10.93 22.91
CA GLY A 57 -2.99 10.48 24.19
C GLY A 57 -1.99 10.61 25.35
N LEU A 58 -2.43 10.13 26.52
CA LEU A 58 -1.70 10.23 27.78
C LEU A 58 -0.67 9.12 28.00
N ARG A 59 -0.78 8.02 27.25
CA ARG A 59 0.01 6.81 27.43
C ARG A 59 0.26 6.14 26.08
N ASP A 60 1.45 5.59 25.92
CA ASP A 60 1.81 4.71 24.81
C ASP A 60 2.37 3.38 25.35
N PRO A 61 2.79 2.41 24.50
CA PRO A 61 3.31 1.12 24.96
C PRO A 61 4.51 1.22 25.91
N GLU A 62 5.26 2.33 25.90
CA GLU A 62 6.42 2.56 26.78
C GLU A 62 6.03 3.23 28.10
N GLY A 63 4.76 3.60 28.26
CA GLY A 63 4.20 4.12 29.51
C GLY A 63 3.78 5.58 29.44
N GLU A 64 3.66 6.18 30.62
CA GLU A 64 3.25 7.57 30.83
C GLU A 64 4.48 8.42 31.18
N ALA A 65 4.50 9.67 30.71
CA ALA A 65 5.57 10.61 30.97
C ALA A 65 5.04 12.05 31.03
N LEU A 66 5.86 12.95 31.56
CA LEU A 66 5.61 14.38 31.61
C LEU A 66 6.56 15.11 30.66
N LEU A 67 6.00 15.94 29.79
CA LEU A 67 6.75 16.80 28.87
C LEU A 67 6.68 18.25 29.35
N GLU A 68 7.81 18.88 29.58
CA GLU A 68 7.89 20.30 29.93
C GLU A 68 7.69 21.16 28.67
N VAL A 69 6.66 22.00 28.68
CA VAL A 69 6.21 22.76 27.50
C VAL A 69 6.31 24.27 27.65
N GLY A 70 6.63 24.75 28.85
CA GLY A 70 6.70 26.17 29.17
C GLY A 70 5.31 26.82 29.32
N GLU A 71 5.27 28.14 29.45
CA GLU A 71 4.02 28.89 29.62
C GLU A 71 3.20 28.93 28.33
N THR A 72 1.96 28.45 28.40
CA THR A 72 0.98 28.47 27.29
C THR A 72 -0.43 28.32 27.85
N ASP A 73 -1.40 28.96 27.21
CA ASP A 73 -2.83 28.85 27.56
C ASP A 73 -3.53 27.68 26.83
N ALA A 74 -2.83 27.00 25.93
CA ALA A 74 -3.39 25.89 25.17
C ALA A 74 -3.74 24.70 26.10
N SER A 75 -4.78 23.95 25.74
CA SER A 75 -5.12 22.71 26.45
C SER A 75 -4.05 21.64 26.22
N ASP A 76 -3.87 20.75 27.17
CA ASP A 76 -2.91 19.63 27.08
C ASP A 76 -3.09 18.81 25.80
N GLY A 77 -4.35 18.52 25.44
CA GLY A 77 -4.68 17.80 24.20
C GLY A 77 -4.33 18.60 22.94
N THR A 78 -4.50 19.92 22.96
CA THR A 78 -4.08 20.80 21.85
C THR A 78 -2.56 20.78 21.69
N ILE A 79 -1.83 20.83 22.79
CA ILE A 79 -0.35 20.81 22.79
C ILE A 79 0.16 19.48 22.24
N ARG A 80 -0.38 18.34 22.72
CA ARG A 80 -0.03 17.01 22.20
C ARG A 80 -0.32 16.86 20.72
N LYS A 81 -1.50 17.30 20.25
CA LYS A 81 -1.87 17.28 18.82
C LYS A 81 -0.92 18.12 17.97
N ALA A 82 -0.59 19.31 18.43
CA ALA A 82 0.31 20.22 17.72
C ALA A 82 1.71 19.61 17.58
N LEU A 83 2.27 19.10 18.68
CA LEU A 83 3.58 18.44 18.67
C LEU A 83 3.56 17.14 17.84
N ALA A 84 2.47 16.37 17.86
CA ALA A 84 2.32 15.20 17.00
C ALA A 84 2.34 15.57 15.51
N ALA A 85 1.69 16.67 15.13
CA ALA A 85 1.75 17.19 13.77
C ALA A 85 3.17 17.64 13.39
N ALA A 86 3.89 18.29 14.31
CA ALA A 86 5.28 18.68 14.10
C ALA A 86 6.21 17.47 13.89
N LEU A 87 6.02 16.40 14.68
CA LEU A 87 6.74 15.14 14.50
C LEU A 87 6.44 14.50 13.14
N ALA A 88 5.17 14.48 12.73
CA ALA A 88 4.76 13.95 11.43
C ALA A 88 5.41 14.75 10.28
N LEU A 89 5.45 16.08 10.38
CA LEU A 89 6.09 16.97 9.41
C LEU A 89 7.62 16.83 9.37
N ALA A 90 8.25 16.41 10.47
CA ALA A 90 9.68 16.16 10.51
C ALA A 90 10.09 14.85 9.83
N GLY A 91 9.14 13.96 9.53
CA GLY A 91 9.39 12.70 8.83
C GLY A 91 9.88 12.93 7.38
N PRO A 92 10.82 12.11 6.86
CA PRO A 92 11.43 12.30 5.54
C PRO A 92 10.45 12.19 4.35
N GLY A 93 9.22 11.72 4.58
CA GLY A 93 8.18 11.61 3.57
C GLY A 93 7.14 12.74 3.60
N ALA A 94 7.18 13.64 4.58
CA ALA A 94 6.18 14.69 4.72
C ALA A 94 6.45 15.83 3.72
N ARG A 95 5.41 16.26 3.01
CA ARG A 95 5.46 17.39 2.08
C ARG A 95 4.26 18.29 2.34
N ILE A 96 4.50 19.60 2.34
CA ILE A 96 3.44 20.60 2.39
C ILE A 96 2.92 20.78 0.97
N LEU A 97 1.62 20.60 0.79
CA LEU A 97 0.95 20.80 -0.49
C LEU A 97 -0.15 21.87 -0.31
N PRO A 98 -0.42 22.69 -1.33
CA PRO A 98 -1.62 23.51 -1.39
C PRO A 98 -2.88 22.66 -1.18
N GLY A 99 -3.84 23.18 -0.42
CA GLY A 99 -5.09 22.44 -0.15
C GLY A 99 -5.90 22.13 -1.42
N GLU A 100 -5.70 22.90 -2.50
CA GLU A 100 -6.29 22.62 -3.81
C GLU A 100 -5.70 21.38 -4.49
N ASP A 101 -4.40 21.15 -4.35
CA ASP A 101 -3.73 19.97 -4.90
C ASP A 101 -4.20 18.71 -4.17
N VAL A 102 -4.39 18.79 -2.85
CA VAL A 102 -4.98 17.70 -2.07
C VAL A 102 -6.38 17.35 -2.59
N ARG A 103 -7.25 18.34 -2.75
CA ARG A 103 -8.61 18.13 -3.29
C ARG A 103 -8.59 17.56 -4.71
N ARG A 104 -7.66 18.02 -5.56
CA ARG A 104 -7.48 17.50 -6.93
C ARG A 104 -7.04 16.05 -6.92
N LEU A 105 -6.11 15.68 -6.05
CA LEU A 105 -5.65 14.30 -5.88
C LEU A 105 -6.78 13.40 -5.37
N GLU A 106 -7.55 13.85 -4.37
CA GLU A 106 -8.72 13.15 -3.86
C GLU A 106 -9.76 12.89 -4.98
N ALA A 107 -10.10 13.92 -5.75
CA ALA A 107 -11.02 13.79 -6.89
C ALA A 107 -10.49 12.85 -7.98
N ALA A 108 -9.17 12.86 -8.23
CA ALA A 108 -8.53 11.95 -9.17
C ALA A 108 -8.58 10.50 -8.67
N VAL A 109 -8.31 10.26 -7.39
CA VAL A 109 -8.42 8.93 -6.75
C VAL A 109 -9.85 8.41 -6.82
N GLU A 110 -10.84 9.25 -6.52
CA GLU A 110 -12.26 8.88 -6.64
C GLU A 110 -12.62 8.51 -8.09
N THR A 111 -12.20 9.33 -9.05
CA THR A 111 -12.41 9.07 -10.48
C THR A 111 -11.77 7.75 -10.92
N LEU A 112 -10.53 7.48 -10.49
CA LEU A 112 -9.84 6.22 -10.77
C LEU A 112 -10.53 5.03 -10.13
N GLY A 113 -11.03 5.17 -8.91
CA GLY A 113 -11.82 4.16 -8.22
C GLY A 113 -13.09 3.80 -9.00
N TYR A 114 -13.84 4.81 -9.46
CA TYR A 114 -15.02 4.60 -10.29
C TYR A 114 -14.70 3.89 -11.60
N ARG A 115 -13.66 4.34 -12.31
CA ARG A 115 -13.24 3.73 -13.59
C ARG A 115 -12.80 2.28 -13.40
N ASN A 116 -12.04 1.99 -12.35
CA ASN A 116 -11.59 0.64 -12.03
C ASN A 116 -12.79 -0.28 -11.77
N LYS A 117 -13.79 0.18 -11.00
CA LYS A 117 -15.03 -0.55 -10.75
C LYS A 117 -15.80 -0.83 -12.05
N THR A 118 -15.94 0.15 -12.94
CA THR A 118 -16.60 -0.04 -14.23
C THR A 118 -15.87 -1.06 -15.10
N LEU A 119 -14.53 -0.99 -15.15
CA LEU A 119 -13.70 -1.95 -15.88
C LEU A 119 -13.83 -3.36 -15.30
N ALA A 120 -13.82 -3.51 -13.97
CA ALA A 120 -14.03 -4.79 -13.31
C ALA A 120 -15.40 -5.40 -13.68
N HIS A 121 -16.47 -4.59 -13.67
CA HIS A 121 -17.79 -5.04 -14.12
C HIS A 121 -17.83 -5.45 -15.59
N ALA A 122 -17.17 -4.69 -16.48
CA ALA A 122 -17.07 -5.04 -17.89
C ALA A 122 -16.29 -6.37 -18.09
N LEU A 123 -15.17 -6.53 -17.40
CA LEU A 123 -14.38 -7.77 -17.40
C LEU A 123 -15.18 -8.96 -16.86
N GLN A 124 -15.99 -8.77 -15.82
CA GLN A 124 -16.83 -9.84 -15.27
C GLN A 124 -17.87 -10.33 -16.27
N ARG A 125 -18.40 -9.45 -17.13
CA ARG A 125 -19.33 -9.80 -18.21
C ARG A 125 -18.66 -10.49 -19.40
N LEU A 126 -17.41 -10.12 -19.70
CA LEU A 126 -16.63 -10.69 -20.80
C LEU A 126 -15.91 -11.99 -20.42
N SER A 127 -15.68 -12.20 -19.12
CA SER A 127 -15.07 -13.42 -18.60
C SER A 127 -15.96 -14.62 -18.89
N PHE A 128 -15.32 -15.76 -19.16
CA PHE A 128 -16.04 -17.01 -19.40
C PHE A 128 -16.95 -17.35 -18.20
N GLN A 129 -18.08 -17.99 -18.50
CA GLN A 129 -18.97 -18.53 -17.47
C GLN A 129 -18.51 -19.96 -17.15
N PRO A 130 -18.34 -20.31 -15.87
CA PRO A 130 -18.03 -21.67 -15.49
C PRO A 130 -19.06 -22.64 -16.07
N LEU A 131 -18.59 -23.76 -16.61
CA LEU A 131 -19.45 -24.86 -17.01
C LEU A 131 -20.02 -25.58 -15.78
N ASP A 132 -21.14 -26.28 -15.94
CA ASP A 132 -21.63 -27.20 -14.91
C ASP A 132 -20.67 -28.39 -14.78
N GLY A 133 -19.80 -28.35 -13.77
CA GLY A 133 -18.79 -29.38 -13.52
C GLY A 133 -17.38 -29.01 -13.98
N ARG A 134 -16.65 -29.99 -14.55
CA ARG A 134 -15.23 -29.85 -14.92
C ARG A 134 -15.05 -29.77 -16.43
N ILE A 135 -13.95 -29.14 -16.85
CA ILE A 135 -13.55 -29.11 -18.26
C ILE A 135 -12.96 -30.47 -18.65
N THR A 136 -13.61 -31.15 -19.59
CA THR A 136 -13.22 -32.50 -20.05
C THR A 136 -12.71 -32.53 -21.48
N GLN A 137 -13.09 -31.57 -22.32
CA GLN A 137 -12.72 -31.54 -23.74
C GLN A 137 -11.56 -30.58 -24.01
N VAL A 138 -10.61 -31.01 -24.85
CA VAL A 138 -9.43 -30.21 -25.23
C VAL A 138 -9.84 -28.94 -25.96
N ARG A 139 -10.89 -29.02 -26.80
CA ARG A 139 -11.46 -27.88 -27.52
C ARG A 139 -11.93 -26.77 -26.56
N ASP A 140 -12.70 -27.14 -25.53
CA ASP A 140 -13.21 -26.18 -24.54
C ASP A 140 -12.06 -25.53 -23.76
N ALA A 141 -11.06 -26.33 -23.38
CA ALA A 141 -9.87 -25.83 -22.71
C ALA A 141 -9.06 -24.86 -23.60
N ALA A 142 -8.92 -25.18 -24.89
CA ALA A 142 -8.22 -24.34 -25.85
C ALA A 142 -8.95 -23.00 -26.06
N GLN A 143 -10.27 -23.05 -26.18
CA GLN A 143 -11.12 -21.86 -26.28
C GLN A 143 -11.05 -20.98 -25.02
N LEU A 144 -11.07 -21.58 -23.82
CA LEU A 144 -10.92 -20.85 -22.56
C LEU A 144 -9.59 -20.10 -22.47
N PHE A 145 -8.52 -20.71 -22.98
CA PHE A 145 -7.19 -20.09 -23.04
C PHE A 145 -7.02 -19.09 -24.21
N GLY A 146 -8.05 -18.93 -25.04
CA GLY A 146 -8.03 -18.04 -26.20
C GLY A 146 -7.17 -18.55 -27.36
N PHE A 147 -6.93 -19.86 -27.44
CA PHE A 147 -6.30 -20.48 -28.60
C PHE A 147 -7.31 -20.65 -29.74
N VAL A 148 -6.83 -20.59 -30.98
CA VAL A 148 -7.68 -20.68 -32.18
C VAL A 148 -8.30 -22.07 -32.36
N ASN A 149 -7.53 -23.12 -32.04
CA ASN A 149 -7.93 -24.53 -32.11
C ASN A 149 -7.04 -25.38 -31.20
N GLU A 150 -7.35 -26.67 -31.07
CA GLU A 150 -6.63 -27.65 -30.26
C GLU A 150 -5.22 -28.01 -30.77
N TRP A 151 -4.81 -27.54 -31.95
CA TRP A 151 -3.55 -27.91 -32.61
C TRP A 151 -2.51 -26.76 -32.65
N CYS A 152 -2.86 -25.57 -32.18
CA CYS A 152 -2.05 -24.35 -32.29
C CYS A 152 -1.49 -23.87 -30.94
N PHE A 153 -0.92 -24.77 -30.14
CA PHE A 153 -0.16 -24.40 -28.94
C PHE A 153 0.88 -25.43 -28.54
N ASP A 154 1.89 -24.97 -27.80
CA ASP A 154 2.87 -25.81 -27.10
C ASP A 154 2.72 -25.68 -25.57
N GLU A 155 3.47 -26.49 -24.82
CA GLU A 155 3.39 -26.52 -23.36
C GLU A 155 3.78 -25.16 -22.73
N ASP A 156 4.75 -24.46 -23.32
CA ASP A 156 5.22 -23.17 -22.81
C ASP A 156 4.18 -22.07 -23.00
N GLN A 157 3.48 -22.06 -24.14
CA GLN A 157 2.37 -21.16 -24.41
C GLN A 157 1.22 -21.38 -23.42
N VAL A 158 0.86 -22.64 -23.13
CA VAL A 158 -0.16 -22.96 -22.12
C VAL A 158 0.26 -22.45 -20.74
N ARG A 159 1.50 -22.72 -20.32
CA ARG A 159 2.03 -22.24 -19.03
C ARG A 159 2.07 -20.71 -18.95
N ARG A 160 2.40 -20.03 -20.04
CA ARG A 160 2.41 -18.56 -20.12
C ARG A 160 1.01 -18.00 -19.97
N ARG A 161 0.05 -18.48 -20.76
CA ARG A 161 -1.35 -18.05 -20.68
C ARG A 161 -1.97 -18.30 -19.31
N PHE A 162 -1.66 -19.43 -18.67
CA PHE A 162 -2.11 -19.69 -17.30
C PHE A 162 -1.59 -18.64 -16.32
N ARG A 163 -0.31 -18.24 -16.42
CA ARG A 163 0.27 -17.19 -15.56
C ARG A 163 -0.36 -15.82 -15.78
N GLU A 164 -0.84 -15.53 -17.00
CA GLU A 164 -1.56 -14.29 -17.33
C GLU A 164 -2.99 -14.29 -16.75
N LEU A 165 -3.70 -15.42 -16.83
CA LEU A 165 -5.10 -15.54 -16.42
C LEU A 165 -5.28 -15.80 -14.92
N ALA A 166 -4.35 -16.51 -14.27
CA ALA A 166 -4.49 -16.89 -12.86
C ALA A 166 -4.66 -15.68 -11.92
N PRO A 167 -3.91 -14.57 -12.05
CA PRO A 167 -4.13 -13.38 -11.23
C PRO A 167 -5.50 -12.72 -11.43
N VAL A 168 -6.13 -12.87 -12.59
CA VAL A 168 -7.45 -12.30 -12.89
C VAL A 168 -8.56 -13.05 -12.15
N TYR A 169 -8.46 -14.39 -12.08
CA TYR A 169 -9.49 -15.27 -11.53
C TYR A 169 -9.22 -15.76 -10.11
N HIS A 170 -8.05 -15.43 -9.53
CA HIS A 170 -7.68 -15.86 -8.19
C HIS A 170 -8.77 -15.49 -7.16
N PRO A 171 -9.21 -16.43 -6.29
CA PRO A 171 -10.34 -16.20 -5.40
C PRO A 171 -10.12 -15.08 -4.38
N ASP A 172 -8.87 -14.83 -3.98
CA ASP A 172 -8.57 -13.88 -2.89
C ASP A 172 -8.12 -12.50 -3.39
N THR A 173 -7.58 -12.43 -4.61
CA THR A 173 -6.86 -11.25 -5.11
C THR A 173 -7.26 -10.83 -6.51
N GLY A 174 -8.08 -11.64 -7.20
CA GLY A 174 -8.40 -11.42 -8.60
C GLY A 174 -9.48 -10.37 -8.81
N ILE A 175 -9.34 -9.60 -9.88
CA ILE A 175 -10.33 -8.59 -10.29
C ILE A 175 -11.68 -9.22 -10.69
N VAL A 176 -11.65 -10.48 -11.16
CA VAL A 176 -12.82 -11.32 -11.39
C VAL A 176 -12.70 -12.60 -10.54
N ALA A 177 -12.46 -12.43 -9.25
CA ALA A 177 -12.30 -13.52 -8.29
C ALA A 177 -13.47 -14.50 -8.35
N CYS A 178 -13.18 -15.78 -8.62
CA CYS A 178 -14.17 -16.85 -8.61
C CYS A 178 -13.48 -18.21 -8.46
N ARG A 179 -13.80 -18.91 -7.37
CA ARG A 179 -13.21 -20.23 -7.07
C ARG A 179 -13.48 -21.26 -8.17
N GLU A 180 -14.67 -21.24 -8.75
CA GLU A 180 -15.07 -22.15 -9.84
C GLU A 180 -14.29 -21.86 -11.12
N ARG A 181 -14.19 -20.58 -11.53
CA ARG A 181 -13.36 -20.19 -12.69
C ARG A 181 -11.90 -20.61 -12.51
N MET A 182 -11.35 -20.40 -11.31
CA MET A 182 -9.98 -20.80 -11.03
C MET A 182 -9.80 -22.32 -11.09
N GLY A 183 -10.75 -23.09 -10.55
CA GLY A 183 -10.76 -24.55 -10.66
C GLY A 183 -10.78 -25.02 -12.11
N GLN A 184 -11.67 -24.46 -12.92
CA GLN A 184 -11.77 -24.79 -14.35
C GLN A 184 -10.54 -24.35 -15.14
N LEU A 185 -9.92 -23.22 -14.81
CA LEU A 185 -8.65 -22.78 -15.41
C LEU A 185 -7.52 -23.79 -15.13
N ILE A 186 -7.46 -24.33 -13.91
CA ILE A 186 -6.50 -25.37 -13.52
C ILE A 186 -6.78 -26.67 -14.29
N ASP A 187 -8.05 -27.09 -14.36
CA ASP A 187 -8.47 -28.28 -15.11
C ASP A 187 -8.10 -28.17 -16.60
N ALA A 188 -8.41 -27.03 -17.23
CA ALA A 188 -8.07 -26.74 -18.61
C ALA A 188 -6.56 -26.79 -18.85
N ARG A 189 -5.76 -26.14 -18.00
CA ARG A 189 -4.28 -26.20 -18.09
C ARG A 189 -3.79 -27.64 -18.09
N ASN A 190 -4.24 -28.45 -17.14
CA ASN A 190 -3.79 -29.84 -16.99
C ASN A 190 -4.19 -30.68 -18.21
N LEU A 191 -5.38 -30.45 -18.75
CA LEU A 191 -5.86 -31.12 -19.96
C LEU A 191 -5.03 -30.75 -21.19
N LEU A 192 -4.74 -29.47 -21.41
CA LEU A 192 -3.93 -29.00 -22.54
C LEU A 192 -2.49 -29.50 -22.48
N VAL A 193 -1.83 -29.43 -21.30
CA VAL A 193 -0.46 -29.94 -21.13
C VAL A 193 -0.39 -31.44 -21.42
N ARG A 194 -1.35 -32.21 -20.92
CA ARG A 194 -1.44 -33.65 -21.21
C ARG A 194 -1.67 -33.91 -22.71
N HIS A 195 -2.52 -33.11 -23.36
CA HIS A 195 -2.77 -33.22 -24.80
C HIS A 195 -1.48 -32.98 -25.60
N VAL A 196 -0.74 -31.91 -25.31
CA VAL A 196 0.53 -31.60 -25.97
C VAL A 196 1.52 -32.76 -25.81
N ARG A 197 1.68 -33.29 -24.60
CA ARG A 197 2.60 -34.41 -24.34
C ARG A 197 2.18 -35.71 -25.02
N SER A 198 0.88 -35.95 -25.14
CA SER A 198 0.35 -37.14 -25.82
C SER A 198 0.49 -37.06 -27.33
N VAL A 199 0.07 -35.93 -27.92
CA VAL A 199 0.05 -35.74 -29.38
C VAL A 199 1.45 -35.53 -29.94
N TYR A 200 2.26 -34.69 -29.29
CA TYR A 200 3.60 -34.34 -29.78
C TYR A 200 4.72 -35.16 -29.13
N GLY A 201 4.45 -35.93 -28.07
CA GLY A 201 5.39 -36.95 -27.56
C GLY A 201 5.44 -38.22 -28.42
N SER A 202 4.44 -38.40 -29.29
CA SER A 202 4.32 -39.52 -30.23
C SER A 202 4.93 -39.23 -31.61
N GLY A 203 5.43 -38.00 -31.85
CA GLY A 203 5.94 -37.60 -33.16
C GLY A 203 6.83 -36.37 -33.10
N ASP A 204 8.00 -36.51 -33.72
CA ASP A 204 9.14 -35.63 -34.00
C ASP A 204 8.89 -34.15 -34.40
N TRP A 205 7.81 -33.49 -33.96
CA TRP A 205 7.45 -32.16 -34.47
C TRP A 205 8.32 -31.01 -33.89
N MET A 206 8.97 -31.21 -32.74
CA MET A 206 9.92 -30.24 -32.17
C MET A 206 11.26 -30.22 -32.92
N ALA A 207 11.63 -31.30 -33.62
CA ALA A 207 12.83 -31.34 -34.45
C ALA A 207 12.68 -30.46 -35.72
N GLN A 208 11.45 -30.17 -36.14
CA GLN A 208 11.16 -29.43 -37.38
C GLN A 208 11.15 -27.90 -37.23
N ARG A 209 11.25 -27.34 -36.01
CA ARG A 209 11.30 -25.88 -35.78
C ARG A 209 12.71 -25.29 -35.75
N GLY A 210 13.71 -26.03 -36.21
CA GLY A 210 14.95 -25.44 -36.72
C GLY A 210 14.66 -24.68 -38.02
N GLY A 211 14.08 -23.49 -37.91
CA GLY A 211 14.05 -22.54 -39.02
C GLY A 211 15.48 -22.16 -39.42
N PRO A 212 15.75 -21.90 -40.72
CA PRO A 212 17.10 -21.67 -41.19
C PRO A 212 17.71 -20.46 -40.49
N SER A 213 18.93 -20.65 -39.99
CA SER A 213 19.79 -19.55 -39.58
C SER A 213 20.05 -18.67 -40.81
N VAL A 214 19.49 -17.47 -40.82
CA VAL A 214 19.89 -16.36 -41.69
C VAL A 214 20.05 -15.12 -40.82
#